data_AF-A0A7W5B4U4-F1
#
_entry.id   AF-A0A7W5B4U4-F1
#
_cell.length_a   1.000
_cell.length_b   1.000
_cell.length_c   1.000
_cell.angle_alpha   90.00
_cell.angle_beta   90.00
_cell.angle_gamma   90.00
#
_symmetry.space_group_name_H-M   'P 1'
#
loop_
_entity.id
_entity.type
_entity.pdbx_description
1 polymer ?
#
loop_
_entity_poly.entity_id
_entity_poly.type
_entity_poly.pdbx_seq_one_letter_code
_entity_poly.pdbx_strand_id
1 'polypeptide(L)'
;MKLRFLNLPIAIALLLTLSGCYDRLDMEEAAFTLVLGFDLDENGDLIIYSSIPAFNKNAKKKTQETIIHAPSPRAGRNKAAIRAIGVFQPRKLQVIVLSKHLVENKQEWFRYLDVFFRDGRNPLTSRVMVFDGQLRDLFKYQPKDKPILPLQLISLQESVNSSSLGVETTLQELQRTILDKGQTPALPQINLDSELQLSRTALLNHEGRYTASLTMNETMLLRMLQKKLRLTN
;
A
#
# COMPACT_ATOMS: atom_id res chain seq x y z
N MET A 1 45.91 17.31 -35.46
CA MET A 1 45.79 15.88 -35.08
C MET A 1 46.28 15.54 -33.66
N LYS A 2 46.70 16.50 -32.82
CA LYS A 2 47.23 16.22 -31.46
C LYS A 2 46.25 16.46 -30.29
N LEU A 3 45.16 17.21 -30.49
CA LEU A 3 44.16 17.47 -29.44
C LEU A 3 43.30 16.24 -29.06
N ARG A 4 43.18 15.23 -29.95
CA ARG A 4 42.36 14.03 -29.68
C ARG A 4 43.01 13.06 -28.68
N PHE A 5 44.33 13.08 -28.54
CA PHE A 5 45.06 12.15 -27.67
C PHE A 5 45.15 12.61 -26.21
N LEU A 6 45.03 13.92 -25.93
CA LEU A 6 45.05 14.46 -24.56
C LEU A 6 43.70 14.30 -23.83
N ASN A 7 42.60 14.23 -24.58
CA ASN A 7 41.26 14.08 -24.01
C ASN A 7 40.94 12.63 -23.58
N LEU A 8 41.67 11.64 -24.12
CA LEU A 8 41.48 10.23 -23.81
C LEU A 8 41.81 9.86 -22.35
N PRO A 9 42.96 10.26 -21.76
CA PRO A 9 43.26 9.95 -20.36
C PRO A 9 42.30 10.64 -19.38
N ILE A 10 41.84 11.86 -19.70
CA ILE A 10 40.85 12.59 -18.89
C ILE A 10 39.49 11.88 -18.93
N ALA A 11 39.05 11.42 -20.10
CA ALA A 11 37.82 10.65 -20.24
C ALA A 11 37.89 9.31 -19.49
N ILE A 12 39.03 8.62 -19.53
CA ILE A 12 39.26 7.37 -18.78
C ILE A 12 39.26 7.63 -17.27
N ALA A 13 39.91 8.71 -16.81
CA ALA A 13 39.91 9.09 -15.40
C ALA A 13 38.48 9.42 -14.90
N LEU A 14 37.67 10.13 -15.69
CA LEU A 14 36.26 10.33 -15.37
C LEU A 14 35.51 8.99 -15.29
N LEU A 15 35.64 8.11 -16.29
CA LEU A 15 34.96 6.81 -16.31
C LEU A 15 35.29 5.93 -15.09
N LEU A 16 36.52 6.02 -14.56
CA LEU A 16 36.93 5.28 -13.36
C LEU A 16 36.30 5.87 -12.09
N THR A 17 36.16 7.20 -12.00
CA THR A 17 35.50 7.88 -10.87
C THR A 17 33.96 7.80 -10.92
N LEU A 18 33.39 7.42 -12.06
CA LEU A 18 31.96 7.20 -12.28
C LEU A 18 31.48 5.80 -11.86
N SER A 19 32.33 4.95 -11.26
CA SER A 19 31.94 3.65 -10.70
C SER A 19 31.16 3.82 -9.38
N GLY A 20 30.01 4.49 -9.45
CA GLY A 20 29.07 4.59 -8.35
C GLY A 20 28.28 3.29 -8.21
N CYS A 21 28.73 2.36 -7.38
CA CYS A 21 27.91 1.25 -6.88
C CYS A 21 28.27 0.95 -5.41
N TYR A 22 27.88 1.86 -4.52
CA TYR A 22 27.98 1.63 -3.06
C TYR A 22 26.62 1.44 -2.38
N ASP A 23 25.50 1.69 -3.08
CA ASP A 23 24.14 1.54 -2.52
C ASP A 23 23.56 0.15 -2.83
N ARG A 24 24.31 -0.91 -2.46
CA ARG A 24 23.83 -2.29 -2.55
C ARG A 24 23.17 -2.65 -1.21
N LEU A 25 21.87 -2.92 -1.24
CA LEU A 25 21.13 -3.49 -0.12
C LEU A 25 20.66 -4.89 -0.52
N ASP A 26 21.22 -5.91 0.11
CA ASP A 26 20.83 -7.30 -0.14
C ASP A 26 19.42 -7.56 0.42
N MET A 27 18.67 -8.47 -0.22
CA MET A 27 17.25 -8.68 0.08
C MET A 27 17.04 -9.26 1.48
N GLU A 28 18.00 -10.05 1.95
CA GLU A 28 18.03 -10.68 3.27
C GLU A 28 18.23 -9.64 4.39
N GLU A 29 18.86 -8.51 4.07
CA GLU A 29 19.08 -7.39 4.99
C GLU A 29 18.00 -6.30 4.86
N ALA A 30 17.12 -6.41 3.86
CA ALA A 30 16.06 -5.46 3.60
C ALA A 30 14.73 -5.88 4.26
N ALA A 31 14.18 -5.00 5.08
CA ALA A 31 12.84 -5.15 5.64
C ALA A 31 11.82 -4.44 4.73
N PHE A 32 11.41 -5.11 3.65
CA PHE A 32 10.43 -4.58 2.70
C PHE A 32 9.01 -4.57 3.29
N THR A 33 8.43 -3.40 3.50
CA THR A 33 7.02 -3.32 3.90
C THR A 33 6.14 -3.47 2.67
N LEU A 34 5.41 -4.58 2.57
CA LEU A 34 4.51 -4.86 1.44
C LEU A 34 3.08 -4.42 1.69
N VAL A 35 2.63 -4.51 2.96
CA VAL A 35 1.30 -4.07 3.39
C VAL A 35 1.47 -3.08 4.53
N LEU A 36 0.77 -1.96 4.44
CA LEU A 36 0.68 -0.96 5.50
C LEU A 36 -0.77 -0.77 5.89
N GLY A 37 -1.06 -0.80 7.18
CA GLY A 37 -2.39 -0.64 7.72
C GLY A 37 -2.47 0.63 8.58
N PHE A 38 -3.56 1.36 8.47
CA PHE A 38 -3.83 2.53 9.31
C PHE A 38 -5.16 2.36 10.04
N ASP A 39 -5.14 2.56 11.35
CA ASP A 39 -6.29 2.59 12.23
C ASP A 39 -6.13 3.70 13.28
N LEU A 40 -7.15 3.91 14.10
CA LEU A 40 -7.09 4.80 15.27
C LEU A 40 -7.27 4.01 16.54
N ASP A 41 -6.54 4.38 17.58
CA ASP A 41 -6.85 3.93 18.93
C ASP A 41 -7.94 4.80 19.58
N GLU A 42 -8.31 4.42 20.79
CA GLU A 42 -9.34 5.07 21.61
C GLU A 42 -9.02 6.55 21.91
N ASN A 43 -7.74 6.93 21.88
CA ASN A 43 -7.28 8.31 22.11
C ASN A 43 -7.25 9.13 20.81
N GLY A 44 -7.54 8.51 19.67
CA GLY A 44 -7.44 9.14 18.34
C GLY A 44 -6.01 9.21 17.80
N ASP A 45 -5.06 8.51 18.41
CA ASP A 45 -3.70 8.33 17.90
C ASP A 45 -3.68 7.27 16.79
N LEU A 46 -2.72 7.38 15.88
CA LEU A 46 -2.60 6.46 14.74
C LEU A 46 -2.01 5.13 15.19
N ILE A 47 -2.70 4.04 14.86
CA ILE A 47 -2.15 2.70 14.90
C ILE A 47 -1.69 2.34 13.49
N ILE A 48 -0.40 2.03 13.37
CA ILE A 48 0.21 1.62 12.11
C ILE A 48 0.56 0.15 12.18
N TYR A 49 0.04 -0.59 11.21
CA TYR A 49 0.31 -1.99 11.00
C TYR A 49 1.24 -2.15 9.80
N SER A 50 2.17 -3.10 9.85
CA SER A 50 3.04 -3.40 8.72
C SER A 50 3.30 -4.88 8.59
N SER A 51 3.16 -5.40 7.37
CA SER A 51 3.54 -6.78 7.01
C SER A 51 4.80 -6.79 6.17
N ILE A 52 5.83 -7.45 6.70
CA ILE A 52 7.17 -7.57 6.11
C ILE A 52 7.44 -9.05 5.86
N PRO A 53 7.67 -9.50 4.61
CA PRO A 53 8.00 -10.89 4.35
C PRO A 53 9.36 -11.26 4.95
N ALA A 54 9.47 -12.47 5.49
CA ALA A 54 10.73 -13.00 5.99
C ALA A 54 11.45 -13.75 4.86
N PHE A 55 12.57 -13.20 4.38
CA PHE A 55 13.42 -13.81 3.34
C PHE A 55 14.34 -14.90 3.90
N ASN A 56 13.79 -15.84 4.65
CA ASN A 56 14.52 -16.99 5.18
C ASN A 56 13.73 -18.27 4.91
N LYS A 57 14.35 -19.18 4.14
CA LYS A 57 13.75 -20.47 3.76
C LYS A 57 13.32 -21.30 4.99
N ASN A 58 14.07 -21.20 6.09
CA ASN A 58 13.87 -21.95 7.33
C ASN A 58 12.99 -21.22 8.36
N ALA A 59 12.53 -19.99 8.08
CA ALA A 59 11.66 -19.29 9.00
C ALA A 59 10.29 -19.98 9.10
N LYS A 60 9.88 -20.30 10.34
CA LYS A 60 8.55 -20.86 10.65
C LYS A 60 7.43 -19.87 10.32
N LYS A 61 7.67 -18.57 10.54
CA LYS A 61 6.77 -17.49 10.18
C LYS A 61 7.28 -16.82 8.90
N LYS A 62 6.47 -16.80 7.86
CA LYS A 62 6.84 -16.23 6.54
C LYS A 62 6.66 -14.72 6.45
N THR A 63 6.05 -14.09 7.47
CA THR A 63 5.96 -12.64 7.61
C THR A 63 6.24 -12.19 9.03
N GLN A 64 6.79 -10.99 9.18
CA GLN A 64 6.87 -10.24 10.42
C GLN A 64 5.80 -9.15 10.38
N GLU A 65 4.91 -9.19 11.36
CA GLU A 65 3.84 -8.20 11.52
C GLU A 65 4.24 -7.27 12.67
N THR A 66 4.16 -5.96 12.45
CA THR A 66 4.48 -4.96 13.47
C THR A 66 3.27 -4.06 13.69
N ILE A 67 3.00 -3.74 14.95
CA ILE A 67 1.94 -2.81 15.37
C ILE A 67 2.59 -1.67 16.15
N ILE A 68 2.35 -0.44 15.72
CA ILE A 68 3.00 0.76 16.26
C ILE A 68 1.96 1.83 16.51
N HIS A 69 1.90 2.32 17.74
CA HIS A 69 1.16 3.53 18.08
C HIS A 69 2.06 4.75 17.89
N ALA A 70 1.61 5.73 17.11
CA ALA A 70 2.36 6.95 16.87
C ALA A 70 1.43 8.12 16.52
N PRO A 71 1.81 9.36 16.85
CA PRO A 71 0.99 10.54 16.51
C PRO A 71 1.01 10.89 15.01
N SER A 72 1.90 10.26 14.22
CA SER A 72 1.96 10.48 12.77
C SER A 72 2.64 9.31 12.03
N PRO A 73 2.39 9.16 10.72
CA PRO A 73 3.10 8.18 9.88
C PRO A 73 4.62 8.32 9.91
N ARG A 74 5.15 9.56 10.02
CA ARG A 74 6.60 9.79 10.13
C ARG A 74 7.16 9.30 11.45
N ALA A 75 6.50 9.62 12.57
CA ALA A 75 6.91 9.11 13.87
C ALA A 75 6.81 7.58 13.93
N GLY A 76 5.75 7.02 13.34
CA GLY A 76 5.56 5.59 13.21
C GLY A 76 6.64 4.90 12.39
N ARG A 77 7.07 5.50 11.26
CA ARG A 77 8.23 5.03 10.48
C ARG A 77 9.50 4.95 11.32
N ASN A 78 9.80 5.98 12.12
CA ASN A 78 10.99 5.97 12.96
C ASN A 78 10.92 4.85 14.02
N LYS A 79 9.75 4.65 14.64
CA LYS A 79 9.52 3.53 15.57
C LYS A 79 9.63 2.17 14.85
N ALA A 80 9.17 2.06 13.60
CA ALA A 80 9.24 0.85 12.81
C ALA A 80 10.69 0.50 12.45
N ALA A 81 11.47 1.50 12.05
CA ALA A 81 12.88 1.33 11.72
C ALA A 81 13.71 0.77 12.88
N ILE A 82 13.38 1.12 14.13
CA ILE A 82 14.07 0.60 15.33
C ILE A 82 13.66 -0.85 15.66
N ARG A 83 12.47 -1.30 15.22
CA ARG A 83 11.92 -2.63 15.49
C ARG A 83 12.11 -3.63 14.35
N ALA A 84 12.42 -3.15 13.15
CA ALA A 84 12.62 -3.98 11.98
C ALA A 84 13.90 -4.81 12.12
N ILE A 85 13.82 -6.08 11.73
CA ILE A 85 15.01 -6.91 11.53
C ILE A 85 15.48 -6.61 10.11
N GLY A 86 16.53 -5.79 9.99
CA GLY A 86 17.04 -5.29 8.71
C GLY A 86 16.69 -3.82 8.44
N VAL A 87 17.15 -3.31 7.30
CA VAL A 87 16.94 -1.93 6.87
C VAL A 87 15.51 -1.74 6.41
N PHE A 88 14.73 -0.95 7.15
CA PHE A 88 13.33 -0.66 6.83
C PHE A 88 13.18 0.08 5.49
N GLN A 89 12.52 -0.57 4.52
CA GLN A 89 12.32 -0.04 3.17
C GLN A 89 10.83 0.00 2.80
N PRO A 90 10.20 1.20 2.77
CA PRO A 90 8.81 1.36 2.34
C PRO A 90 8.65 1.40 0.81
N ARG A 91 9.75 1.37 0.04
CA ARG A 91 9.78 1.54 -1.42
C ARG A 91 9.18 0.38 -2.23
N LYS A 92 8.75 -0.68 -1.55
CA LYS A 92 8.11 -1.86 -2.14
C LYS A 92 6.68 -2.04 -1.63
N LEU A 93 6.07 -0.98 -1.10
CA LEU A 93 4.69 -1.02 -0.64
C LEU A 93 3.73 -1.40 -1.77
N GLN A 94 2.94 -2.44 -1.57
CA GLN A 94 1.99 -2.93 -2.57
C GLN A 94 0.55 -2.59 -2.20
N VAL A 95 0.21 -2.63 -0.91
CA VAL A 95 -1.16 -2.43 -0.43
C VAL A 95 -1.19 -1.52 0.80
N ILE A 96 -2.10 -0.55 0.80
CA ILE A 96 -2.48 0.27 1.95
C ILE A 96 -3.90 -0.13 2.37
N VAL A 97 -4.05 -0.56 3.61
CA VAL A 97 -5.33 -0.92 4.21
C VAL A 97 -5.72 0.16 5.21
N LEU A 98 -6.89 0.77 5.02
CA LEU A 98 -7.47 1.73 5.95
C LEU A 98 -8.56 1.02 6.74
N SER A 99 -8.56 1.09 8.06
CA SER A 99 -9.73 0.62 8.81
C SER A 99 -10.93 1.48 8.46
N LYS A 100 -12.11 0.87 8.36
CA LYS A 100 -13.36 1.60 8.16
C LYS A 100 -13.58 2.64 9.26
N HIS A 101 -13.25 2.27 10.50
CA HIS A 101 -13.25 3.16 11.66
C HIS A 101 -12.43 4.45 11.42
N LEU A 102 -11.22 4.36 10.87
CA LEU A 102 -10.40 5.53 10.54
C LEU A 102 -11.07 6.43 9.50
N VAL A 103 -11.57 5.84 8.41
CA VAL A 103 -12.12 6.59 7.26
C VAL A 103 -13.46 7.25 7.61
N GLU A 104 -14.23 6.68 8.53
CA GLU A 104 -15.48 7.25 9.04
C GLU A 104 -15.25 8.35 10.08
N ASN A 105 -14.32 8.14 11.03
CA ASN A 105 -14.24 8.97 12.24
C ASN A 105 -13.17 10.08 12.18
N LYS A 106 -12.28 10.08 11.17
CA LYS A 106 -11.21 11.09 11.06
C LYS A 106 -11.26 11.85 9.74
N GLN A 107 -11.80 13.06 9.77
CA GLN A 107 -11.95 13.89 8.57
C GLN A 107 -10.66 14.07 7.76
N GLU A 108 -9.51 14.18 8.43
CA GLU A 108 -8.24 14.45 7.75
C GLU A 108 -7.35 13.20 7.55
N TRP A 109 -7.92 11.98 7.56
CA TRP A 109 -7.11 10.76 7.43
C TRP A 109 -6.26 10.73 6.16
N PHE A 110 -6.72 11.36 5.07
CA PHE A 110 -5.99 11.40 3.80
C PHE A 110 -4.60 12.06 3.94
N ARG A 111 -4.44 13.00 4.89
CA ARG A 111 -3.15 13.65 5.17
C ARG A 111 -2.10 12.67 5.72
N TYR A 112 -2.53 11.53 6.26
CA TYR A 112 -1.59 10.46 6.63
C TYR A 112 -0.89 9.84 5.42
N LEU A 113 -1.48 9.98 4.22
CA LEU A 113 -0.87 9.49 2.99
C LEU A 113 0.11 10.49 2.35
N ASP A 114 0.16 11.75 2.81
CA ASP A 114 1.08 12.79 2.32
C ASP A 114 2.55 12.35 2.29
N VAL A 115 2.96 11.52 3.24
CA VAL A 115 4.32 11.02 3.32
C VAL A 115 4.71 10.18 2.10
N PHE A 116 3.76 9.50 1.47
CA PHE A 116 4.01 8.66 0.31
C PHE A 116 4.23 9.48 -0.95
N PHE A 117 3.51 10.60 -1.11
CA PHE A 117 3.64 11.49 -2.27
C PHE A 117 4.91 12.35 -2.26
N ARG A 118 5.57 12.50 -1.10
CA ARG A 118 6.75 13.37 -0.92
C ARG A 118 8.09 12.74 -1.29
N ASP A 119 8.18 11.41 -1.39
CA ASP A 119 9.40 10.70 -1.85
C ASP A 119 9.08 9.96 -3.15
N GLY A 120 9.68 10.41 -4.26
CA GLY A 120 9.45 9.83 -5.59
C GLY A 120 9.88 8.37 -5.74
N ARG A 121 10.55 7.80 -4.74
CA ARG A 121 10.90 6.37 -4.70
C ARG A 121 9.77 5.50 -4.14
N ASN A 122 8.71 6.10 -3.60
CA ASN A 122 7.54 5.35 -3.14
C ASN A 122 6.64 4.99 -4.34
N PRO A 123 6.12 3.76 -4.38
CA PRO A 123 5.21 3.35 -5.44
C PRO A 123 3.85 4.03 -5.28
N LEU A 124 3.51 4.96 -6.19
CA LEU A 124 2.15 5.50 -6.26
C LEU A 124 1.13 4.49 -6.82
N THR A 125 1.62 3.35 -7.30
CA THR A 125 0.84 2.20 -7.74
C THR A 125 0.36 1.31 -6.59
N SER A 126 0.76 1.58 -5.34
CA SER A 126 0.22 0.87 -4.18
C SER A 126 -1.29 0.96 -4.18
N ARG A 127 -1.98 -0.17 -4.02
CA ARG A 127 -3.44 -0.23 -4.04
C ARG A 127 -4.00 0.10 -2.67
N VAL A 128 -5.06 0.89 -2.61
CA VAL A 128 -5.69 1.32 -1.36
C VAL A 128 -7.02 0.59 -1.19
N MET A 129 -7.31 0.12 0.02
CA MET A 129 -8.54 -0.59 0.34
C MET A 129 -9.03 -0.23 1.75
N VAL A 130 -10.34 -0.33 1.97
CA VAL A 130 -10.97 -0.18 3.28
C VAL A 130 -11.23 -1.56 3.87
N PHE A 131 -10.89 -1.75 5.14
CA PHE A 131 -11.19 -2.98 5.88
C PHE A 131 -12.34 -2.76 6.86
N ASP A 132 -13.40 -3.53 6.69
CA ASP A 132 -14.57 -3.56 7.58
C ASP A 132 -14.35 -4.62 8.67
N GLY A 133 -13.83 -4.17 9.81
CA GLY A 133 -13.46 -5.02 10.94
C GLY A 133 -12.29 -4.42 11.73
N GLN A 134 -11.84 -5.12 12.78
CA GLN A 134 -10.65 -4.70 13.52
C GLN A 134 -9.40 -5.00 12.72
N LEU A 135 -8.64 -3.97 12.36
CA LEU A 135 -7.46 -4.15 11.52
C LEU A 135 -6.41 -5.08 12.15
N ARG A 136 -6.38 -5.13 13.50
CA ARG A 136 -5.59 -6.09 14.27
C ARG A 136 -5.83 -7.54 13.86
N ASP A 137 -7.08 -7.91 13.57
CA ASP A 137 -7.44 -9.29 13.25
C ASP A 137 -6.96 -9.67 11.85
N LEU A 138 -7.04 -8.74 10.89
CA LEU A 138 -6.46 -8.91 9.56
C LEU A 138 -4.95 -9.17 9.62
N PHE A 139 -4.20 -8.40 10.40
CA PHE A 139 -2.75 -8.58 10.52
C PHE A 139 -2.36 -9.80 11.36
N LYS A 140 -3.27 -10.34 12.17
CA LYS A 140 -3.09 -11.62 12.87
C LYS A 140 -3.53 -12.83 12.04
N TYR A 141 -4.29 -12.62 10.96
CA TYR A 141 -4.79 -13.67 10.09
C TYR A 141 -3.66 -14.36 9.33
N GLN A 142 -3.30 -15.56 9.80
CA GLN A 142 -2.23 -16.38 9.22
C GLN A 142 -2.71 -17.84 9.07
N PRO A 143 -3.67 -18.12 8.19
CA PRO A 143 -4.08 -19.48 7.86
C PRO A 143 -2.89 -20.30 7.33
N LYS A 144 -2.78 -21.56 7.76
CA LYS A 144 -1.65 -22.44 7.40
C LYS A 144 -1.62 -22.80 5.91
N ASP A 145 -2.79 -22.90 5.28
CA ASP A 145 -2.95 -23.43 3.92
C ASP A 145 -3.12 -22.32 2.87
N LYS A 146 -2.95 -21.04 3.23
CA LYS A 146 -3.05 -19.92 2.29
C LYS A 146 -1.75 -19.14 2.17
N PRO A 147 -1.57 -18.36 1.08
CA PRO A 147 -0.43 -17.47 0.93
C PRO A 147 -0.33 -16.45 2.08
N ILE A 148 0.81 -15.78 2.18
CA ILE A 148 1.00 -14.68 3.13
C ILE A 148 0.03 -13.52 2.84
N LEU A 149 -0.34 -12.74 3.87
CA LEU A 149 -1.31 -11.64 3.77
C LEU A 149 -1.07 -10.69 2.58
N PRO A 150 0.17 -10.22 2.29
CA PRO A 150 0.41 -9.40 1.10
C PRO A 150 -0.06 -10.04 -0.21
N LEU A 151 0.22 -11.33 -0.41
CA LEU A 151 -0.19 -12.06 -1.61
C LEU A 151 -1.71 -12.24 -1.65
N GLN A 152 -2.33 -12.55 -0.51
CA GLN A 152 -3.80 -12.68 -0.44
C GLN A 152 -4.50 -11.38 -0.86
N LEU A 153 -4.04 -10.22 -0.35
CA LEU A 153 -4.62 -8.91 -0.67
C LEU A 153 -4.44 -8.55 -2.15
N ILE A 154 -3.28 -8.86 -2.72
CA ILE A 154 -2.97 -8.61 -4.15
C ILE A 154 -3.83 -9.48 -5.04
N SER A 155 -3.90 -10.79 -4.77
CA SER A 155 -4.70 -11.74 -5.55
C SER A 155 -6.19 -11.44 -5.45
N LEU A 156 -6.69 -11.04 -4.27
CA LEU A 156 -8.07 -10.61 -4.12
C LEU A 156 -8.39 -9.43 -5.05
N GLN A 157 -7.54 -8.42 -5.09
CA GLN A 157 -7.74 -7.26 -5.97
C GLN A 157 -7.67 -7.63 -7.46
N GLU A 158 -6.81 -8.58 -7.84
CA GLU A 158 -6.74 -9.08 -9.21
C GLU A 158 -8.05 -9.79 -9.61
N SER A 159 -8.59 -10.65 -8.73
CA SER A 159 -9.89 -11.30 -8.93
C SER A 159 -11.05 -10.29 -8.99
N VAL A 160 -11.01 -9.24 -8.16
CA VAL A 160 -12.01 -8.17 -8.19
C VAL A 160 -11.96 -7.39 -9.50
N ASN A 161 -10.76 -7.09 -9.99
CA ASN A 161 -10.58 -6.33 -11.22
C ASN A 161 -10.88 -7.15 -12.48
N SER A 162 -10.71 -8.47 -12.45
CA SER A 162 -11.08 -9.35 -13.57
C SER A 162 -12.59 -9.58 -13.66
N SER A 163 -13.29 -9.61 -12.52
CA SER A 163 -14.74 -9.87 -12.46
C SER A 163 -15.64 -8.64 -12.60
N SER A 164 -15.08 -7.42 -12.57
CA SER A 164 -15.84 -6.15 -12.53
C SER A 164 -16.81 -5.99 -11.35
N LEU A 165 -16.70 -6.84 -10.33
CA LEU A 165 -17.56 -6.82 -9.14
C LEU A 165 -17.14 -5.77 -8.10
N GLY A 166 -15.98 -5.14 -8.30
CA GLY A 166 -15.43 -4.12 -7.42
C GLY A 166 -14.65 -3.06 -8.18
N VAL A 167 -14.00 -2.18 -7.43
CA VAL A 167 -13.09 -1.16 -7.95
C VAL A 167 -11.64 -1.47 -7.56
N GLU A 168 -10.71 -1.14 -8.44
CA GLU A 168 -9.28 -1.11 -8.12
C GLU A 168 -8.87 0.37 -8.06
N THR A 169 -8.29 0.77 -6.93
CA THR A 169 -7.88 2.15 -6.70
C THR A 169 -6.45 2.17 -6.19
N THR A 170 -5.55 2.76 -6.98
CA THR A 170 -4.18 3.02 -6.56
C THR A 170 -4.10 4.28 -5.73
N LEU A 171 -2.98 4.46 -5.02
CA LEU A 171 -2.70 5.67 -4.27
C LEU A 171 -2.72 6.92 -5.18
N GLN A 172 -2.20 6.78 -6.41
CA GLN A 172 -2.27 7.83 -7.44
C GLN A 172 -3.72 8.17 -7.81
N GLU A 173 -4.55 7.16 -8.09
CA GLU A 173 -5.95 7.38 -8.49
C GLU A 173 -6.80 7.94 -7.35
N LEU A 174 -6.54 7.49 -6.12
CA LEU A 174 -7.15 8.05 -4.92
C LEU A 174 -6.82 9.54 -4.76
N GLN A 175 -5.54 9.91 -4.89
CA GLN A 175 -5.15 11.32 -4.85
C GLN A 175 -5.83 12.12 -5.96
N ARG A 176 -5.87 11.59 -7.19
CA ARG A 176 -6.51 12.25 -8.32
C ARG A 176 -7.99 12.52 -8.03
N THR A 177 -8.74 11.52 -7.58
CA THR A 177 -10.18 11.61 -7.33
C THR A 177 -10.54 12.44 -6.09
N ILE A 178 -9.66 12.52 -5.09
CA ILE A 178 -9.86 13.42 -3.95
C ILE A 178 -9.64 14.88 -4.36
N LEU A 179 -8.62 15.17 -5.17
CA LEU A 179 -8.30 16.54 -5.59
C LEU A 179 -9.19 17.04 -6.73
N ASP A 180 -9.65 16.16 -7.62
CA ASP A 180 -10.54 16.45 -8.74
C ASP A 180 -12.01 16.31 -8.32
N LYS A 181 -12.82 17.35 -8.53
CA LYS A 181 -14.25 17.35 -8.19
C LYS A 181 -15.11 16.56 -9.16
N GLY A 182 -14.57 16.09 -10.29
CA GLY A 182 -15.34 15.42 -11.33
C GLY A 182 -15.76 13.98 -11.04
N GLN A 183 -15.15 13.30 -10.07
CA GLN A 183 -15.42 11.89 -9.77
C GLN A 183 -15.38 11.62 -8.27
N THR A 184 -16.42 10.96 -7.75
CA THR A 184 -16.45 10.46 -6.36
C THR A 184 -15.34 9.43 -6.15
N PRO A 185 -14.43 9.64 -5.17
CA PRO A 185 -13.45 8.62 -4.82
C PRO A 185 -14.15 7.34 -4.35
N ALA A 186 -13.73 6.21 -4.93
CA ALA A 186 -14.24 4.90 -4.58
C ALA A 186 -13.08 3.99 -4.19
N LEU A 187 -13.24 3.22 -3.11
CA LEU A 187 -12.26 2.25 -2.64
C LEU A 187 -12.89 0.86 -2.51
N PRO A 188 -12.15 -0.23 -2.83
CA PRO A 188 -12.63 -1.56 -2.49
C PRO A 188 -12.74 -1.69 -0.97
N GLN A 189 -13.86 -2.21 -0.50
CA GLN A 189 -14.09 -2.57 0.90
C GLN A 189 -14.02 -4.08 1.05
N ILE A 190 -13.17 -4.54 1.94
CA ILE A 190 -12.93 -5.95 2.24
C ILE A 190 -13.32 -6.25 3.69
N ASN A 191 -13.68 -7.49 3.99
CA ASN A 191 -13.88 -7.96 5.35
C ASN A 191 -13.19 -9.32 5.55
N LEU A 192 -13.11 -9.74 6.81
CA LEU A 192 -12.56 -11.04 7.19
C LEU A 192 -13.61 -11.77 8.03
N ASP A 193 -14.31 -12.71 7.40
CA ASP A 193 -15.20 -13.65 8.09
C ASP A 193 -14.41 -14.95 8.37
N SER A 194 -14.69 -16.04 7.66
CA SER A 194 -13.81 -17.21 7.60
C SER A 194 -12.58 -16.97 6.71
N GLU A 195 -12.79 -16.18 5.66
CA GLU A 195 -11.81 -15.87 4.63
C GLU A 195 -11.84 -14.39 4.26
N LEU A 196 -10.71 -13.91 3.74
CA LEU A 196 -10.59 -12.57 3.23
C LEU A 196 -11.39 -12.44 1.92
N GLN A 197 -12.32 -11.50 1.85
CA GLN A 197 -13.17 -11.32 0.67
C GLN A 197 -13.51 -9.84 0.41
N LEU A 198 -13.88 -9.53 -0.84
CA LEU A 198 -14.49 -8.25 -1.18
C LEU A 198 -15.92 -8.24 -0.65
N SER A 199 -16.26 -7.21 0.12
CA SER A 199 -17.61 -7.05 0.66
C SER A 199 -18.40 -5.97 -0.08
N ARG A 200 -17.80 -4.80 -0.32
CA ARG A 200 -18.49 -3.63 -0.91
C ARG A 200 -17.51 -2.72 -1.66
N THR A 201 -18.04 -1.66 -2.26
CA THR A 201 -17.25 -0.49 -2.67
C THR A 201 -17.56 0.68 -1.77
N ALA A 202 -16.58 1.17 -1.02
CA ALA A 202 -16.69 2.38 -0.21
C ALA A 202 -16.70 3.62 -1.10
N LEU A 203 -17.64 4.54 -0.87
CA LEU A 203 -17.69 5.84 -1.51
C LEU A 203 -17.28 6.92 -0.52
N LEU A 204 -16.39 7.79 -0.96
CA LEU A 204 -15.87 8.88 -0.16
C LEU A 204 -16.37 10.22 -0.70
N ASN A 205 -16.52 11.22 0.17
CA ASN A 205 -16.66 12.60 -0.29
C ASN A 205 -15.29 13.21 -0.68
N HIS A 206 -15.28 14.46 -1.15
CA HIS A 206 -14.05 15.17 -1.54
C HIS A 206 -13.09 15.45 -0.38
N GLU A 207 -13.53 15.33 0.87
CA GLU A 207 -12.67 15.42 2.05
C GLU A 207 -12.08 14.05 2.42
N GLY A 208 -12.41 13.00 1.67
CA GLY A 208 -11.99 11.62 1.92
C GLY A 208 -12.87 10.88 2.92
N ARG A 209 -13.91 11.48 3.51
CA ARG A 209 -14.76 10.79 4.50
C ARG A 209 -15.64 9.75 3.84
N TYR A 210 -15.78 8.60 4.49
CA TYR A 210 -16.73 7.55 4.09
C TYR A 210 -18.16 8.09 4.20
N THR A 211 -18.93 8.01 3.11
CA THR A 211 -20.32 8.51 3.08
C THR A 211 -21.34 7.45 2.74
N ALA A 212 -20.97 6.50 1.89
CA ALA A 212 -21.86 5.45 1.42
C ALA A 212 -21.07 4.23 0.97
N SER A 213 -21.78 3.16 0.64
CA SER A 213 -21.20 1.99 -0.01
C SER A 213 -22.10 1.46 -1.09
N LEU A 214 -21.50 0.81 -2.09
CA LEU A 214 -22.19 0.08 -3.13
C LEU A 214 -22.02 -1.42 -2.90
N THR A 215 -23.09 -2.17 -3.11
CA THR A 215 -23.06 -3.62 -3.30
C THR A 215 -22.31 -4.00 -4.57
N MET A 216 -22.03 -5.28 -4.78
CA MET A 216 -21.36 -5.75 -6.00
C MET A 216 -22.18 -5.42 -7.26
N ASN A 217 -23.51 -5.57 -7.21
CA ASN A 217 -24.40 -5.26 -8.34
C ASN A 217 -24.38 -3.77 -8.68
N GLU A 218 -24.50 -2.90 -7.67
CA GLU A 218 -24.40 -1.45 -7.87
C GLU A 218 -23.01 -1.03 -8.34
N THR A 219 -21.97 -1.70 -7.86
CA THR A 219 -20.60 -1.47 -8.34
C THR A 219 -20.48 -1.85 -9.80
N MET A 220 -21.05 -2.97 -10.24
CA MET A 220 -21.04 -3.37 -11.65
C MET A 220 -21.71 -2.30 -12.53
N LEU A 221 -22.84 -1.74 -12.09
CA LEU A 221 -23.50 -0.62 -12.77
C LEU A 221 -22.61 0.63 -12.82
N LEU A 222 -21.94 0.99 -11.71
CA LEU A 222 -20.95 2.08 -11.69
C LEU A 222 -19.83 1.82 -12.71
N ARG A 223 -19.30 0.58 -12.77
CA ARG A 223 -18.25 0.19 -13.71
C ARG A 223 -18.71 0.29 -15.16
N MET A 224 -19.98 -0.03 -15.46
CA MET A 224 -20.60 0.20 -16.76
C MET A 224 -20.62 1.69 -17.11
N LEU A 225 -21.10 2.54 -16.21
CA LEU A 225 -21.14 4.00 -16.39
C LEU A 225 -19.75 4.60 -16.64
N GLN A 226 -18.75 4.08 -15.94
CA GLN A 226 -17.35 4.49 -16.11
C GLN A 226 -16.68 3.92 -17.37
N LYS A 227 -17.37 3.10 -18.18
CA LYS A 227 -16.81 2.36 -19.31
C LYS A 227 -15.61 1.49 -18.92
N LYS A 228 -15.62 0.94 -17.70
CA LYS A 228 -14.59 0.08 -17.12
C LYS A 228 -15.10 -1.34 -16.83
N LEU A 229 -16.20 -1.74 -17.47
CA LEU A 229 -16.71 -3.10 -17.40
C LEU A 229 -15.79 -4.03 -18.21
N ARG A 230 -15.33 -5.10 -17.57
CA ARG A 230 -14.67 -6.25 -18.19
C ARG A 230 -15.64 -7.42 -18.11
N LEU A 231 -16.11 -7.87 -19.26
CA LEU A 231 -16.89 -9.10 -19.35
C LEU A 231 -15.90 -10.26 -19.27
N THR A 232 -16.06 -11.13 -18.28
CA THR A 232 -15.37 -12.42 -18.24
C THR A 232 -15.95 -13.30 -19.34
N ASN A 233 -15.15 -13.64 -20.35
CA ASN A 233 -15.44 -14.72 -21.29
C ASN A 233 -15.12 -16.07 -20.66
#